data_AF-A0A3P1CID0-F1
#
_entry.id   AF-A0A3P1CID0-F1
#
_cell.length_a   1.000
_cell.length_b   1.000
_cell.length_c   1.000
_cell.angle_alpha   90.00
_cell.angle_beta   90.00
_cell.angle_gamma   90.00
#
_symmetry.space_group_name_H-M   'P 1'
#
loop_
_entity.id
_entity.type
_entity.pdbx_description
1 polymer ?
#
loop_
_entity_poly.entity_id
_entity_poly.type
_entity_poly.pdbx_seq_one_letter_code
_entity_poly.pdbx_strand_id
1 'polypeptide(L)'
;MNWKKALQNLPEHEPRPDLWDRIDADLRADAAIDRALDDLPVLEPAAGSWEQIAGRLEKPVVRPLWVRSFRWAAAAVVVLVGVWAVLQPASDEKVTISYKTEVVETDLTSMPEPLQSLADQKAETFIKEQCEQQTVVCQKPEVKELKQQLHELSSRQEAVEQELLVFGNDPALVQAQIKIENERAEVTKELVRILTI
;
A
#
# COMPACT_ATOMS: atom_id res chain seq x y z
N MET A 1 -13.86 40.36 13.60
CA MET A 1 -13.30 40.24 12.23
C MET A 1 -14.06 41.17 11.29
N ASN A 2 -13.37 41.96 10.46
CA ASN A 2 -13.99 42.85 9.46
C ASN A 2 -13.90 42.20 8.07
N TRP A 3 -14.95 41.46 7.67
CA TRP A 3 -14.99 40.67 6.42
C TRP A 3 -14.78 41.50 5.15
N LYS A 4 -15.16 42.79 5.17
CA LYS A 4 -14.92 43.71 4.05
C LYS A 4 -13.43 43.97 3.80
N LYS A 5 -12.61 43.96 4.86
CA LYS A 5 -11.15 44.08 4.71
C LYS A 5 -10.51 42.79 4.20
N ALA A 6 -11.05 41.63 4.57
CA ALA A 6 -10.54 40.34 4.09
C ALA A 6 -10.78 40.15 2.59
N LEU A 7 -11.94 40.56 2.07
CA LEU A 7 -12.23 40.52 0.64
C LEU A 7 -11.31 41.43 -0.20
N GLN A 8 -10.91 42.58 0.36
CA GLN A 8 -10.02 43.52 -0.33
C GLN A 8 -8.56 43.06 -0.39
N ASN A 9 -8.19 42.05 0.40
CA ASN A 9 -6.83 41.51 0.47
C ASN A 9 -6.71 40.12 -0.18
N LEU A 10 -7.73 39.68 -0.94
CA LEU A 10 -7.65 38.42 -1.66
C LEU A 10 -6.66 38.57 -2.83
N PRO A 11 -5.63 37.72 -2.92
CA PRO A 11 -4.80 37.66 -4.10
C PRO A 11 -5.64 37.28 -5.32
N GLU A 12 -5.47 38.01 -6.41
CA GLU A 12 -6.01 37.63 -7.70
C GLU A 12 -5.18 36.45 -8.23
N HIS A 13 -5.80 35.28 -8.27
CA HIS A 13 -5.22 34.10 -8.87
C HIS A 13 -5.84 33.90 -10.24
N GLU A 14 -5.08 34.23 -11.29
CA GLU A 14 -5.45 33.80 -12.63
C GLU A 14 -4.87 32.40 -12.88
N PRO A 15 -5.67 31.49 -13.47
CA PRO A 15 -5.13 30.23 -13.93
C PRO A 15 -4.08 30.49 -15.01
N ARG A 16 -3.15 29.56 -15.16
CA ARG A 16 -2.20 29.63 -16.25
C ARG A 16 -2.95 29.69 -17.58
N PRO A 17 -2.48 30.51 -18.55
CA PRO A 17 -3.18 30.71 -19.82
C PRO A 17 -3.30 29.41 -20.65
N ASP A 18 -2.42 28.43 -20.42
CA ASP A 18 -2.39 27.13 -21.10
C ASP A 18 -3.19 26.03 -20.37
N LEU A 19 -3.85 26.35 -19.24
CA LEU A 19 -4.52 25.33 -18.42
C LEU A 19 -5.64 24.62 -19.18
N TRP A 20 -6.46 25.38 -19.91
CA TRP A 20 -7.58 24.81 -20.66
C TRP A 20 -7.13 23.94 -21.82
N ASP A 21 -6.08 24.37 -22.54
CA ASP A 21 -5.51 23.59 -23.64
C ASP A 21 -4.94 22.26 -23.14
N ARG A 22 -4.32 22.26 -21.95
CA ARG A 22 -3.82 21.04 -21.30
C ARG A 22 -4.93 20.08 -20.91
N ILE A 23 -5.98 20.58 -20.23
CA ILE A 23 -7.14 19.75 -19.85
C ILE A 23 -7.79 19.12 -21.09
N ASP A 24 -7.94 19.90 -22.15
CA ASP A 24 -8.52 19.43 -23.42
C ASP A 24 -7.60 18.42 -24.15
N ALA A 25 -6.28 18.54 -24.01
CA ALA A 25 -5.33 17.55 -24.51
C ALA A 25 -5.40 16.22 -23.71
N ASP A 26 -5.45 16.31 -22.39
CA ASP A 26 -5.52 15.14 -21.50
C ASP A 26 -6.82 14.36 -21.74
N LEU A 27 -7.97 15.04 -21.79
CA LEU A 27 -9.26 14.41 -22.08
C LEU A 27 -9.31 13.71 -23.45
N ARG A 28 -8.59 14.24 -24.45
CA ARG A 28 -8.47 13.58 -25.76
C ARG A 28 -7.61 12.33 -25.71
N ALA A 29 -6.56 12.33 -24.89
CA ALA A 29 -5.69 11.17 -24.71
C ALA A 29 -6.47 10.02 -24.05
N ASP A 30 -7.22 10.30 -22.99
CA ASP A 30 -8.07 9.32 -22.31
C ASP A 30 -9.10 8.71 -23.28
N ALA A 31 -9.80 9.56 -24.03
CA ALA A 31 -10.75 9.10 -25.04
C ALA A 31 -10.11 8.28 -26.17
N ALA A 32 -8.81 8.46 -26.45
CA ALA A 32 -8.09 7.65 -27.43
C ALA A 32 -7.73 6.27 -26.86
N ILE A 33 -7.37 6.21 -25.57
CA ILE A 33 -7.08 4.96 -24.87
C ILE A 33 -8.35 4.11 -24.77
N ASP A 34 -9.48 4.70 -24.36
CA ASP A 34 -10.75 3.97 -24.23
C ASP A 34 -11.17 3.30 -25.55
N ARG A 35 -11.03 4.01 -26.68
CA ARG A 35 -11.29 3.43 -28.01
C ARG A 35 -10.31 2.32 -28.37
N ALA A 36 -9.03 2.46 -28.00
CA ALA A 36 -8.03 1.45 -28.31
C ALA A 36 -8.19 0.18 -27.45
N LEU A 37 -8.75 0.29 -26.24
CA LEU A 37 -9.05 -0.84 -25.37
C LEU A 37 -10.10 -1.76 -25.99
N ASP A 38 -11.12 -1.20 -26.63
CA ASP A 38 -12.17 -1.97 -27.32
C ASP A 38 -11.62 -2.78 -28.50
N ASP A 39 -10.55 -2.28 -29.15
CA ASP A 39 -9.90 -2.92 -30.29
C ASP A 39 -8.82 -3.94 -29.91
N LEU A 40 -8.54 -4.14 -28.62
CA LEU A 40 -7.49 -5.06 -28.18
C LEU A 40 -7.88 -6.53 -28.44
N PRO A 41 -7.03 -7.32 -29.12
CA PRO A 41 -7.29 -8.73 -29.29
C PRO A 41 -7.18 -9.45 -27.95
N VAL A 42 -8.15 -10.31 -27.66
CA VAL A 42 -8.07 -11.25 -26.52
C VAL A 42 -7.06 -12.33 -26.89
N LEU A 43 -5.85 -12.24 -26.32
CA LEU A 43 -4.80 -13.23 -26.49
C LEU A 43 -4.81 -14.17 -25.28
N GLU A 44 -5.20 -15.42 -25.49
CA GLU A 44 -4.94 -16.47 -24.52
C GLU A 44 -3.53 -17.04 -24.70
N PRO A 45 -2.80 -17.32 -23.60
CA PRO A 45 -1.54 -18.02 -23.70
C PRO A 45 -1.75 -19.41 -24.31
N ALA A 46 -0.74 -19.92 -25.03
CA ALA A 46 -0.79 -21.27 -25.56
C ALA A 46 -0.99 -22.28 -24.41
N ALA A 47 -1.82 -23.29 -24.64
CA ALA A 47 -2.02 -24.36 -23.67
C ALA A 47 -0.66 -24.98 -23.29
N GLY A 48 -0.38 -25.09 -21.99
CA GLY A 48 0.90 -25.61 -21.50
C GLY A 48 2.00 -24.57 -21.27
N SER A 49 1.78 -23.28 -21.57
CA SER A 49 2.78 -22.22 -21.34
C SER A 49 3.14 -22.11 -19.85
N TRP A 50 2.15 -22.21 -18.97
CA TRP A 50 2.37 -22.14 -17.52
C TRP A 50 3.12 -23.37 -16.99
N GLU A 51 2.79 -24.55 -17.47
CA GLU A 51 3.43 -25.82 -17.13
C GLU A 51 4.89 -25.85 -17.59
N GLN A 52 5.20 -25.27 -18.76
CA GLN A 52 6.60 -25.13 -19.20
C GLN A 52 7.41 -24.19 -18.33
N ILE A 53 6.83 -23.08 -17.88
CA ILE A 53 7.51 -22.13 -16.99
C ILE A 53 7.76 -22.80 -15.63
N ALA A 54 6.75 -23.44 -15.06
CA ALA A 54 6.85 -24.17 -13.79
C ALA A 54 7.92 -25.28 -13.87
N GLY A 55 7.91 -26.10 -14.92
CA GLY A 55 8.86 -27.21 -15.08
C GLY A 55 10.31 -26.78 -15.32
N ARG A 56 10.57 -25.50 -15.67
CA ARG A 56 11.92 -24.93 -15.76
C ARG A 56 12.43 -24.40 -14.43
N LEU A 57 11.53 -23.92 -13.57
CA LEU A 57 11.88 -23.40 -12.24
C LEU A 57 12.30 -24.52 -11.29
N GLU A 58 11.73 -25.72 -11.43
CA GLU A 58 12.01 -26.86 -10.55
C GLU A 58 13.33 -27.60 -10.84
N LYS A 59 14.03 -27.27 -11.93
CA LYS A 59 15.25 -27.99 -12.34
C LYS A 59 16.50 -27.18 -12.03
N PRO A 60 17.17 -27.39 -10.88
CA PRO A 60 18.49 -26.82 -10.68
C PRO A 60 19.45 -27.42 -11.70
N VAL A 61 19.99 -26.59 -12.60
CA VAL A 61 21.03 -27.00 -13.55
C VAL A 61 22.35 -27.07 -12.80
N VAL A 62 22.52 -28.09 -11.97
CA VAL A 62 23.81 -28.43 -11.36
C VAL A 62 24.68 -29.11 -12.41
N ARG A 63 25.67 -28.40 -12.92
CA ARG A 63 26.73 -28.98 -13.77
C ARG A 63 27.84 -29.52 -12.87
N PRO A 64 28.03 -30.85 -12.73
CA PRO A 64 29.10 -31.39 -11.90
C PRO A 64 30.44 -31.29 -12.65
N LEU A 65 31.28 -30.34 -12.27
CA LEU A 65 32.61 -30.08 -12.85
C LEU A 65 33.72 -31.04 -12.38
N TRP A 66 33.38 -32.14 -11.70
CA TRP A 66 34.35 -32.87 -10.85
C TRP A 66 34.62 -34.34 -11.22
N VAL A 67 34.08 -34.85 -12.33
CA VAL A 67 34.07 -36.31 -12.58
C VAL A 67 35.35 -36.88 -13.22
N ARG A 68 36.48 -36.15 -13.28
CA ARG A 68 37.67 -36.65 -14.00
C ARG A 68 38.98 -36.79 -13.22
N SER A 69 39.05 -36.43 -11.93
CA SER A 69 40.38 -36.25 -11.30
C SER A 69 40.58 -36.87 -9.91
N PHE A 70 39.97 -38.01 -9.57
CA PHE A 70 40.36 -38.72 -8.33
C PHE A 70 40.33 -40.25 -8.49
N ARG A 71 41.42 -40.82 -9.04
CA ARG A 71 41.68 -42.27 -9.00
C ARG A 71 42.87 -42.69 -8.12
N TRP A 72 43.50 -41.77 -7.39
CA TRP A 72 44.69 -42.11 -6.59
C TRP A 72 44.76 -41.29 -5.30
N ALA A 73 44.00 -41.68 -4.26
CA ALA A 73 44.24 -41.36 -2.83
C ALA A 73 43.13 -41.95 -1.92
N ALA A 74 42.79 -43.24 -2.06
CA ALA A 74 41.53 -43.75 -1.49
C ALA A 74 41.54 -44.10 0.01
N ALA A 75 42.68 -44.32 0.68
CA ALA A 75 42.63 -44.84 2.05
C ALA A 75 42.65 -43.76 3.14
N ALA A 76 43.60 -42.81 3.08
CA ALA A 76 43.77 -41.81 4.14
C ALA A 76 42.71 -40.70 4.11
N VAL A 77 42.24 -40.33 2.91
CA VAL A 77 41.21 -39.29 2.74
C VAL A 77 39.83 -39.81 3.18
N VAL A 78 39.51 -41.09 2.98
CA VAL A 78 38.20 -41.66 3.37
C VAL A 78 38.00 -41.65 4.89
N VAL A 79 39.05 -41.91 5.67
CA VAL A 79 38.95 -41.87 7.15
C VAL A 79 38.79 -40.44 7.66
N LEU A 80 39.56 -39.49 7.12
CA LEU A 80 39.44 -38.08 7.52
C LEU A 80 38.10 -37.47 7.07
N VAL A 81 37.61 -37.79 5.87
CA VAL A 81 36.29 -37.36 5.38
C VAL A 81 35.16 -38.04 6.15
N GLY A 82 35.30 -39.31 6.51
CA GLY A 82 34.29 -40.04 7.28
C GLY A 82 34.11 -39.49 8.70
N VAL A 83 35.20 -39.20 9.40
CA VAL A 83 35.14 -38.57 10.73
C VAL A 83 34.58 -37.15 10.64
N TRP A 84 34.94 -36.40 9.61
CA TRP A 84 34.39 -35.05 9.40
C TRP A 84 32.90 -35.05 9.04
N ALA A 85 32.43 -36.02 8.26
CA ALA A 85 31.03 -36.16 7.86
C ALA A 85 30.08 -36.49 9.02
N VAL A 86 30.55 -37.24 10.03
CA VAL A 86 29.75 -37.59 11.22
C VAL A 86 29.66 -36.43 12.21
N LEU A 87 30.61 -35.49 12.19
CA LEU A 87 30.63 -34.32 13.08
C LEU A 87 30.05 -33.04 12.45
N GLN A 88 29.48 -33.10 11.24
CA GLN A 88 28.86 -31.91 10.66
C GLN A 88 27.55 -31.57 11.39
N PRO A 89 27.41 -30.36 11.98
CA PRO A 89 26.10 -29.86 12.36
C PRO A 89 25.24 -29.77 11.09
N ALA A 90 23.97 -30.16 11.18
CA ALA A 90 23.02 -30.09 10.09
C ALA A 90 23.11 -28.71 9.43
N SER A 91 23.42 -28.70 8.12
CA SER A 91 23.59 -27.49 7.34
C SER A 91 22.31 -26.68 7.43
N ASP A 92 22.39 -25.52 8.09
CA ASP A 92 21.34 -24.52 8.07
C ASP A 92 21.34 -23.96 6.65
N GLU A 93 20.44 -24.49 5.81
CA GLU A 93 20.28 -24.11 4.42
C GLU A 93 19.90 -22.62 4.38
N LYS A 94 20.91 -21.76 4.24
CA LYS A 94 20.70 -20.33 4.01
C LYS A 94 20.18 -20.13 2.60
N VAL A 95 18.88 -20.29 2.45
CA VAL A 95 18.13 -19.92 1.25
C VAL A 95 18.38 -18.42 1.00
N THR A 96 19.25 -18.12 0.02
CA THR A 96 19.49 -16.75 -0.41
C THR A 96 18.48 -16.44 -1.50
N ILE A 97 17.38 -15.82 -1.11
CA ILE A 97 16.33 -15.39 -2.02
C ILE A 97 16.83 -14.16 -2.78
N SER A 98 17.18 -14.32 -4.05
CA SER A 98 17.37 -13.18 -4.95
C SER A 98 16.02 -12.80 -5.55
N TYR A 99 15.42 -11.73 -5.05
CA TYR A 99 14.27 -11.12 -5.70
C TYR A 99 14.73 -9.91 -6.51
N LYS A 100 14.13 -9.73 -7.69
CA LYS A 100 14.28 -8.54 -8.51
C LYS A 100 12.91 -7.89 -8.59
N THR A 101 12.72 -6.82 -7.85
CA THR A 101 11.53 -5.97 -7.95
C THR A 101 11.80 -4.91 -9.01
N GLU A 102 10.86 -4.79 -9.95
CA GLU A 102 10.82 -3.65 -10.85
C GLU A 102 9.93 -2.60 -10.17
N VAL A 103 10.56 -1.52 -9.72
CA VAL A 103 9.87 -0.36 -9.15
C VAL A 103 9.29 0.39 -10.34
N VAL A 104 7.98 0.31 -10.53
CA VAL A 104 7.27 1.28 -11.36
C VAL A 104 7.39 2.60 -10.61
N GLU A 105 8.19 3.52 -11.15
CA GLU A 105 8.19 4.93 -10.75
C GLU A 105 6.80 5.49 -11.10
N THR A 106 5.83 5.25 -10.22
CA THR A 106 4.64 6.09 -10.18
C THR A 106 5.16 7.43 -9.70
N ASP A 107 5.12 8.41 -10.59
CA ASP A 107 5.57 9.78 -10.36
C ASP A 107 4.68 10.43 -9.29
N LEU A 108 4.91 10.05 -8.04
CA LEU A 108 4.25 10.57 -6.85
C LEU A 108 5.11 11.69 -6.28
N THR A 109 5.28 12.74 -7.09
CA THR A 109 5.77 14.04 -6.63
C THR A 109 4.70 14.79 -5.81
N SER A 110 3.62 14.12 -5.39
CA SER A 110 2.77 14.58 -4.31
C SER A 110 3.34 14.04 -3.00
N MET A 111 3.75 14.93 -2.11
CA MET A 111 3.81 14.62 -0.68
C MET A 111 2.58 13.78 -0.31
N PRO A 112 2.71 12.73 0.53
CA PRO A 112 1.53 12.00 0.99
C PRO A 112 0.55 13.04 1.52
N GLU A 113 -0.61 13.16 0.87
CA GLU A 113 -1.70 13.95 1.42
C GLU A 113 -1.91 13.46 2.85
N PRO A 114 -2.14 14.36 3.81
CA PRO A 114 -2.42 13.96 5.16
C PRO A 114 -3.55 12.94 5.12
N LEU A 115 -3.29 11.78 5.73
CA LEU A 115 -4.18 10.63 5.77
C LEU A 115 -5.58 11.00 6.24
N GLN A 116 -5.68 11.99 7.12
CA GLN A 116 -6.94 12.59 7.54
C GLN A 116 -7.37 13.70 6.58
N SER A 117 -8.54 13.53 5.97
CA SER A 117 -9.12 14.57 5.14
C SER A 117 -9.58 15.78 5.97
N LEU A 118 -9.59 16.96 5.36
CA LEU A 118 -10.17 18.17 5.97
C LEU A 118 -11.67 17.98 6.31
N ALA A 119 -12.37 17.09 5.60
CA ALA A 119 -13.76 16.76 5.88
C ALA A 119 -13.91 16.01 7.22
N ASP A 120 -13.01 15.06 7.49
CA ASP A 120 -13.05 14.29 8.73
C ASP A 120 -12.75 15.17 9.94
N GLN A 121 -11.76 16.05 9.84
CA GLN A 121 -11.44 16.99 10.91
C GLN A 121 -12.66 17.86 11.26
N LYS A 122 -13.39 18.35 10.24
CA LYS A 122 -14.61 19.13 10.47
C LYS A 122 -15.70 18.30 11.15
N ALA A 123 -15.87 17.05 10.75
CA ALA A 123 -16.87 16.17 11.33
C ALA A 123 -16.55 15.84 12.80
N GLU A 124 -15.29 15.55 13.11
CA GLU A 124 -14.83 15.33 14.48
C GLU A 124 -15.00 16.57 15.36
N THR A 125 -14.69 17.76 14.84
CA THR A 125 -14.94 19.02 15.56
C THR A 125 -16.42 19.22 15.84
N PHE A 126 -17.29 18.93 14.87
CA PHE A 126 -18.73 19.01 15.06
C PHE A 126 -19.22 18.03 16.12
N ILE A 127 -18.77 16.77 16.08
CA ILE A 127 -19.12 15.75 17.09
C ILE A 127 -18.69 16.20 18.49
N LYS A 128 -17.50 16.79 18.62
CA LYS A 128 -16.99 17.31 19.89
C LYS A 128 -17.86 18.44 20.43
N GLU A 129 -18.10 19.47 19.62
CA GLU A 129 -18.93 20.61 19.98
C GLU A 129 -20.35 20.18 20.36
N GLN A 130 -20.91 19.24 19.61
CA GLN A 130 -22.27 18.77 19.86
C GLN A 130 -22.37 17.92 21.13
N CYS A 131 -21.31 17.17 21.47
CA CYS A 131 -21.24 16.49 22.75
C CYS A 131 -21.05 17.42 23.96
N GLU A 132 -20.41 18.58 23.78
CA GLU A 132 -20.31 19.59 24.83
C GLU A 132 -21.67 20.25 25.11
N GLN A 133 -22.47 20.47 24.06
CA GLN A 133 -23.83 21.03 24.18
C GLN A 133 -24.85 20.00 24.69
N GLN A 134 -24.81 18.77 24.18
CA GLN A 134 -25.81 17.73 24.43
C GLN A 134 -25.25 16.57 25.27
N THR A 135 -24.88 16.88 26.51
CA THR A 135 -24.23 15.92 27.43
C THR A 135 -25.05 14.65 27.69
N VAL A 136 -26.39 14.73 27.63
CA VAL A 136 -27.29 13.58 27.84
C VAL A 136 -27.23 12.59 26.67
N VAL A 137 -27.20 13.08 25.43
CA VAL A 137 -27.12 12.24 24.22
C VAL A 137 -25.75 11.58 24.13
N CYS A 138 -24.67 12.32 24.42
CA CYS A 138 -23.32 11.74 24.41
C CYS A 138 -23.01 10.80 25.59
N GLN A 139 -23.89 10.72 26.59
CA GLN A 139 -23.78 9.71 27.64
C GLN A 139 -24.41 8.36 27.28
N LYS A 140 -25.21 8.30 26.20
CA LYS A 140 -25.79 7.05 25.70
C LYS A 140 -24.67 6.04 25.39
N PRO A 141 -24.87 4.74 25.70
CA PRO A 141 -23.86 3.72 25.51
C PRO A 141 -23.42 3.60 24.04
N GLU A 142 -24.37 3.67 23.10
CA GLU A 142 -24.13 3.62 21.66
C GLU A 142 -23.19 4.74 21.18
N VAL A 143 -23.41 5.97 21.64
CA VAL A 143 -22.57 7.13 21.26
C VAL A 143 -21.18 7.02 21.87
N LYS A 144 -21.07 6.52 23.11
CA LYS A 144 -19.77 6.28 23.75
C LYS A 144 -18.96 5.23 23.01
N GLU A 145 -19.60 4.14 22.61
CA GLU A 145 -18.97 3.06 21.85
C GLU A 145 -18.48 3.57 20.50
N LEU A 146 -19.33 4.26 19.74
CA LEU A 146 -18.94 4.83 18.44
C LEU A 146 -17.80 5.86 18.58
N LYS A 147 -17.81 6.69 19.63
CA LYS A 147 -16.68 7.62 19.90
C LYS A 147 -15.40 6.89 20.24
N GLN A 148 -15.48 5.78 20.97
CA GLN A 148 -14.32 4.95 21.28
C GLN A 148 -13.78 4.28 20.01
N GLN A 149 -14.66 3.73 19.16
CA GLN A 149 -14.30 3.16 17.86
C GLN A 149 -13.64 4.22 16.96
N LEU A 150 -14.18 5.43 16.92
CA LEU A 150 -13.60 6.53 16.14
C LEU A 150 -12.18 6.88 16.61
N HIS A 151 -11.96 6.94 17.93
CA HIS A 151 -10.64 7.19 18.50
C HIS A 151 -9.65 6.06 18.20
N GLU A 152 -10.12 4.81 18.30
CA GLU A 152 -9.31 3.64 17.94
C GLU A 152 -8.91 3.67 16.47
N LEU A 153 -9.85 3.96 15.56
CA LEU A 153 -9.57 4.08 14.12
C LEU A 153 -8.55 5.20 13.83
N SER A 154 -8.68 6.36 14.48
CA SER A 154 -7.70 7.44 14.37
C SER A 154 -6.30 6.99 14.83
N SER A 155 -6.21 6.25 15.94
CA SER A 155 -4.91 5.76 16.42
C SER A 155 -4.27 4.73 15.49
N ARG A 156 -5.08 3.85 14.87
CA ARG A 156 -4.60 2.89 13.87
C ARG A 156 -4.15 3.58 12.60
N GLN A 157 -4.84 4.64 12.18
CA GLN A 157 -4.46 5.46 11.04
C GLN A 157 -3.08 6.10 11.24
N GLU A 158 -2.83 6.70 12.41
CA GLU A 158 -1.52 7.26 12.76
C GLU A 158 -0.42 6.20 12.78
N ALA A 159 -0.72 4.98 13.22
CA ALA A 159 0.23 3.87 13.19
C ALA A 159 0.59 3.45 11.75
N VAL A 160 -0.42 3.32 10.88
CA VAL A 160 -0.20 3.03 9.45
C VAL A 160 0.58 4.16 8.76
N GLU A 161 0.34 5.42 9.14
CA GLU A 161 1.12 6.57 8.64
C GLU A 161 2.61 6.42 8.96
N GLN A 162 2.93 6.07 10.21
CA GLN A 162 4.32 5.87 10.64
C GLN A 162 4.98 4.71 9.89
N GLU A 163 4.23 3.63 9.63
CA GLU A 163 4.72 2.50 8.85
C GLU A 163 4.94 2.90 7.38
N LEU A 164 4.04 3.66 6.77
CA LEU A 164 4.20 4.20 5.42
C LEU A 164 5.43 5.11 5.29
N LEU A 165 5.76 5.90 6.32
CA LEU A 165 6.99 6.71 6.33
C LEU A 165 8.27 5.88 6.34
N VAL A 166 8.22 4.66 6.88
CA VAL A 166 9.38 3.76 7.00
C VAL A 166 9.50 2.82 5.79
N PHE A 167 8.39 2.25 5.34
CA PHE A 167 8.34 1.21 4.32
C PHE A 167 7.94 1.73 2.93
N GLY A 168 7.51 2.99 2.82
CA GLY A 168 7.02 3.58 1.58
C GLY A 168 5.68 3.00 1.15
N ASN A 169 5.44 2.91 -0.16
CA ASN A 169 4.16 2.49 -0.74
C ASN A 169 4.01 0.96 -0.77
N ASP A 170 4.04 0.29 0.38
CA ASP A 170 3.68 -1.12 0.49
C ASP A 170 2.18 -1.28 0.13
N PRO A 171 1.82 -2.11 -0.87
CA PRO A 171 0.43 -2.31 -1.27
C PRO A 171 -0.45 -2.82 -0.12
N ALA A 172 0.10 -3.55 0.86
CA ALA A 172 -0.64 -3.99 2.03
C ALA A 172 -1.01 -2.82 2.96
N LEU A 173 -0.09 -1.87 3.16
CA LEU A 173 -0.32 -0.67 3.97
C LEU A 173 -1.32 0.27 3.32
N VAL A 174 -1.25 0.44 1.99
CA VAL A 174 -2.24 1.24 1.23
C VAL A 174 -3.64 0.64 1.32
N GLN A 175 -3.77 -0.70 1.24
CA GLN A 175 -5.07 -1.36 1.43
C GLN A 175 -5.58 -1.20 2.86
N ALA A 176 -4.71 -1.30 3.86
CA ALA A 176 -5.07 -1.09 5.26
C ALA A 176 -5.58 0.35 5.50
N GLN A 177 -4.92 1.34 4.91
CA GLN A 177 -5.32 2.75 4.93
C GLN A 177 -6.74 2.94 4.36
N ILE A 178 -7.01 2.43 3.16
CA ILE A 178 -8.34 2.56 2.52
C ILE A 178 -9.43 1.95 3.41
N LYS A 179 -9.14 0.79 4.02
CA LYS A 179 -10.08 0.13 4.92
C LYS A 179 -10.37 0.98 6.16
N ILE A 180 -9.34 1.55 6.78
CA ILE A 180 -9.50 2.42 7.96
C ILE A 180 -10.33 3.65 7.62
N GLU A 181 -10.08 4.29 6.48
CA GLU A 181 -10.83 5.46 6.03
C GLU A 181 -12.32 5.15 5.81
N ASN A 182 -12.63 4.02 5.20
CA ASN A 182 -14.03 3.58 5.02
C ASN A 182 -14.73 3.32 6.37
N GLU A 183 -14.06 2.63 7.31
CA GLU A 183 -14.59 2.36 8.65
C GLU A 183 -14.84 3.66 9.41
N ARG A 184 -13.91 4.62 9.30
CA ARG A 184 -13.97 5.93 9.97
C ARG A 184 -15.10 6.80 9.40
N ALA A 185 -15.30 6.80 8.08
CA ALA A 185 -16.41 7.49 7.44
C ALA A 185 -17.78 6.96 7.92
N GLU A 186 -17.93 5.63 8.04
CA GLU A 186 -19.18 5.01 8.50
C GLU A 186 -19.47 5.33 9.97
N VAL A 187 -18.48 5.20 10.86
CA VAL A 187 -18.64 5.55 12.29
C VAL A 187 -18.98 7.03 12.47
N THR A 188 -18.31 7.91 11.73
CA THR A 188 -18.54 9.36 11.77
C THR A 188 -19.95 9.72 11.33
N LYS A 189 -20.43 9.09 10.25
CA LYS A 189 -21.79 9.27 9.74
C LYS A 189 -22.85 8.84 10.76
N GLU A 190 -22.67 7.70 11.41
CA GLU A 190 -23.60 7.25 12.46
C GLU A 190 -23.59 8.20 13.67
N LEU A 191 -22.42 8.69 14.09
CA LEU A 191 -22.33 9.70 15.14
C LEU A 191 -23.07 10.99 14.78
N VAL A 192 -22.83 11.53 13.59
CA VAL A 192 -23.51 12.74 13.12
C VAL A 192 -25.02 12.52 13.05
N ARG A 193 -25.46 11.35 12.57
CA ARG A 193 -26.88 10.99 12.51
C ARG A 193 -27.54 11.03 13.89
N ILE A 194 -26.90 10.46 14.91
CA ILE A 194 -27.47 10.41 16.28
C ILE A 194 -27.47 11.80 16.93
N LEU A 195 -26.48 12.64 16.63
CA LEU A 195 -26.29 13.96 17.26
C LEU A 195 -27.11 15.09 16.61
N THR A 196 -27.65 14.86 15.40
CA THR A 196 -28.46 15.84 14.66
C THR A 196 -29.96 15.67 14.91
N ILE A 197 -30.37 14.59 15.59
CA ILE A 197 -31.76 14.32 16.01
C ILE A 197 -32.04 14.99 17.35
#